data_AF-A0A3S3ZW13-F1
#
_entry.id   AF-A0A3S3ZW13-F1
#
_cell.length_a   1.000
_cell.length_b   1.000
_cell.length_c   1.000
_cell.angle_alpha   90.00
_cell.angle_beta   90.00
_cell.angle_gamma   90.00
#
_symmetry.space_group_name_H-M   'P 1'
#
loop_
_entity.id
_entity.type
_entity.pdbx_description
1 polymer ?
#
loop_
_entity_poly.entity_id
_entity_poly.type
_entity_poly.pdbx_seq_one_letter_code
_entity_poly.pdbx_strand_id
1 'polypeptide(L)'
;MLIASAVADGPTFVEVLTAWSTLAAALATAISVIFIAVQIAYTRKSVESTSTALKIARDEFTHGQHLRHDSHRAAIDAEMPRITVEVTVQSDTIWRPDRTTPSRARDREIAETVSVGSEFTVPRDDAVPLRVGFALTITNDGPRRAAMTLNVEDGSRRVVLAPGEHSVEWAYRTQPLSEWIAIAEAREQGRPGEERTIATLSYSYPGDVGADGRHQVLQGGTIVERVRGNAGGRRVIELMDTSSSGSGALFAAAQPFERVVYRAFRREGRRLEPPATRQDND
;
A
#
# COMPACT_ATOMS: atom_id res chain seq x y z
N MET A 1 -12.70 -119.06 -8.59
CA MET A 1 -12.88 -117.72 -9.19
C MET A 1 -13.64 -116.90 -8.16
N LEU A 2 -12.91 -116.19 -7.28
CA LEU A 2 -13.45 -115.43 -6.16
C LEU A 2 -13.70 -113.99 -6.63
N ILE A 3 -14.97 -113.62 -6.77
CA ILE A 3 -15.40 -112.24 -7.01
C ILE A 3 -15.51 -111.59 -5.63
N ALA A 4 -14.49 -110.82 -5.25
CA ALA A 4 -14.56 -109.94 -4.09
C ALA A 4 -15.46 -108.76 -4.45
N SER A 5 -16.69 -108.77 -3.97
CA SER A 5 -17.57 -107.61 -4.05
C SER A 5 -17.01 -106.53 -3.14
N ALA A 6 -16.40 -105.49 -3.72
CA ALA A 6 -16.11 -104.25 -3.03
C ALA A 6 -17.45 -103.65 -2.59
N VAL A 7 -17.80 -103.82 -1.31
CA VAL A 7 -18.85 -103.03 -0.68
C VAL A 7 -18.32 -101.61 -0.69
N ALA A 8 -18.89 -100.78 -1.57
CA ALA A 8 -18.59 -99.37 -1.60
C ALA A 8 -19.07 -98.80 -0.25
N ASP A 9 -18.13 -98.45 0.63
CA ASP A 9 -18.39 -97.72 1.86
C ASP A 9 -18.99 -96.37 1.47
N GLY A 10 -20.32 -96.31 1.47
CA GLY A 10 -21.06 -95.08 1.30
C GLY A 10 -20.80 -94.16 2.49
N PRO A 11 -20.80 -92.83 2.28
CA PRO A 11 -20.55 -91.88 3.35
C PRO A 11 -21.54 -92.12 4.50
N THR A 12 -21.03 -92.13 5.72
CA THR A 12 -21.88 -92.32 6.90
C THR A 12 -22.83 -91.12 7.03
N PHE A 13 -24.01 -91.33 7.61
CA PHE A 13 -24.99 -90.26 7.83
C PHE A 13 -24.39 -89.04 8.55
N VAL A 14 -23.42 -89.28 9.44
CA VAL A 14 -22.66 -88.24 10.16
C VAL A 14 -21.77 -87.44 9.21
N GLU A 15 -21.08 -88.08 8.25
CA GLU A 15 -20.28 -87.40 7.23
C GLU A 15 -21.14 -86.53 6.31
N VAL A 16 -22.32 -87.03 5.91
CA VAL A 16 -23.29 -86.23 5.13
C VAL A 16 -23.76 -85.02 5.92
N LEU A 17 -24.12 -85.20 7.20
CA LEU A 17 -24.61 -84.11 8.05
C LEU A 17 -23.53 -83.06 8.35
N THR A 18 -22.29 -83.49 8.57
CA THR A 18 -21.14 -82.57 8.73
C THR A 18 -20.85 -81.80 7.44
N ALA A 19 -20.91 -82.43 6.27
CA ALA A 19 -20.75 -81.76 4.98
C ALA A 19 -21.84 -80.71 4.72
N TRP A 20 -23.09 -80.99 5.10
CA TRP A 20 -24.17 -80.01 5.02
C TRP A 20 -23.99 -78.85 6.01
N SER A 21 -23.52 -79.13 7.22
CA SER A 21 -23.26 -78.10 8.24
C SER A 21 -22.11 -77.15 7.84
N THR A 22 -21.05 -77.69 7.24
CA THR A 22 -19.91 -76.89 6.76
C THR A 22 -20.30 -76.05 5.54
N LEU A 23 -21.11 -76.59 4.63
CA LEU A 23 -21.65 -75.85 3.50
C LEU A 23 -22.60 -74.72 3.95
N ALA A 24 -23.48 -75.00 4.92
CA ALA A 24 -24.36 -73.98 5.50
C ALA A 24 -23.58 -72.88 6.22
N ALA A 25 -22.54 -73.23 6.98
CA ALA A 25 -21.64 -72.28 7.62
C ALA A 25 -20.88 -71.43 6.59
N ALA A 26 -20.33 -72.05 5.54
CA ALA A 26 -19.64 -71.35 4.46
C ALA A 26 -20.59 -70.35 3.76
N LEU A 27 -21.83 -70.74 3.48
CA LEU A 27 -22.82 -69.87 2.86
C LEU A 27 -23.22 -68.69 3.78
N ALA A 28 -23.39 -68.94 5.08
CA ALA A 28 -23.66 -67.89 6.07
C ALA A 28 -22.49 -66.89 6.18
N THR A 29 -21.24 -67.37 6.14
CA THR A 29 -20.06 -66.49 6.13
C THR A 29 -19.97 -65.68 4.84
N ALA A 30 -20.24 -66.27 3.67
CA ALA A 30 -20.24 -65.57 2.39
C ALA A 30 -21.28 -64.44 2.35
N ILE A 31 -22.51 -64.70 2.83
CA ILE A 31 -23.57 -63.68 2.93
C ILE A 31 -23.15 -62.56 3.89
N SER A 32 -22.55 -62.91 5.03
CA SER A 32 -22.09 -61.92 6.01
C SER A 32 -20.98 -61.03 5.44
N VAL A 33 -20.03 -61.59 4.69
CA VAL A 33 -18.97 -60.82 4.02
C VAL A 33 -19.55 -59.87 2.96
N ILE A 34 -20.54 -60.31 2.18
CA ILE A 34 -21.23 -59.45 1.20
C ILE A 34 -21.92 -58.28 1.92
N PHE A 35 -22.62 -58.56 3.04
CA PHE A 35 -23.30 -57.52 3.80
C PHE A 35 -22.32 -56.50 4.41
N ILE A 36 -21.21 -56.96 4.97
CA ILE A 36 -20.13 -56.10 5.48
C ILE A 36 -19.52 -55.26 4.34
N ALA A 37 -19.25 -55.86 3.18
CA ALA A 37 -18.70 -55.16 2.02
C ALA A 37 -19.66 -54.04 1.52
N VAL A 38 -20.96 -54.32 1.49
CA VAL A 38 -22.00 -53.34 1.14
C VAL A 38 -22.10 -52.23 2.17
N GLN A 39 -22.08 -52.55 3.47
CA GLN A 39 -22.05 -51.54 4.54
C GLN A 39 -20.82 -50.64 4.43
N ILE A 40 -19.63 -51.22 4.22
CA ILE A 40 -18.38 -50.45 4.01
C ILE A 40 -18.51 -49.54 2.79
N ALA A 41 -19.10 -50.02 1.68
CA ALA A 41 -19.32 -49.20 0.49
C ALA A 41 -20.27 -48.02 0.76
N TYR A 42 -21.37 -48.25 1.49
CA TYR A 42 -22.29 -47.18 1.90
C TYR A 42 -21.63 -46.18 2.86
N THR A 43 -20.84 -46.64 3.83
CA THR A 43 -20.10 -45.77 4.74
C THR A 43 -19.07 -44.94 3.98
N ARG A 44 -18.33 -45.52 3.03
CA ARG A 44 -17.38 -44.77 2.19
C ARG A 44 -18.08 -43.66 1.41
N LYS A 45 -19.19 -43.97 0.75
CA LYS A 45 -19.99 -42.97 0.01
C LYS A 45 -20.54 -41.87 0.93
N SER A 46 -20.99 -42.23 2.12
CA SER A 46 -21.47 -41.26 3.12
C SER A 46 -20.34 -40.35 3.63
N VAL A 47 -19.16 -40.90 3.91
CA VAL A 47 -17.97 -40.13 4.30
C VAL A 47 -17.53 -39.19 3.18
N GLU A 48 -17.52 -39.66 1.92
CA GLU A 48 -17.18 -38.84 0.75
C GLU A 48 -18.17 -37.68 0.56
N SER A 49 -19.47 -37.95 0.70
CA SER A 49 -20.51 -36.91 0.64
C SER A 49 -20.37 -35.89 1.78
N THR A 50 -20.07 -36.36 3.01
CA THR A 50 -19.86 -35.48 4.17
C THR A 50 -18.60 -34.63 4.01
N SER A 51 -17.51 -35.21 3.50
CA SER A 51 -16.27 -34.50 3.20
C SER A 51 -16.48 -33.42 2.14
N THR A 52 -17.21 -33.74 1.07
CA THR A 52 -17.56 -32.79 0.02
C THR A 52 -18.43 -31.66 0.55
N ALA A 53 -19.45 -31.97 1.36
CA ALA A 53 -20.31 -30.97 2.00
C ALA A 53 -19.51 -30.06 2.95
N LEU A 54 -18.60 -30.61 3.75
CA LEU A 54 -17.73 -29.82 4.64
C LEU A 54 -16.79 -28.90 3.85
N LYS A 55 -16.24 -29.38 2.73
CA LYS A 55 -15.41 -28.56 1.84
C LYS A 55 -16.21 -27.41 1.26
N ILE A 56 -17.40 -27.67 0.71
CA ILE A 56 -18.30 -26.63 0.18
C ILE A 56 -18.65 -25.62 1.28
N ALA A 57 -19.02 -26.08 2.48
CA ALA A 57 -19.34 -25.19 3.60
C ALA A 57 -18.14 -24.33 4.03
N ARG A 58 -16.91 -24.87 4.00
CA ARG A 58 -15.68 -24.11 4.29
C ARG A 58 -15.37 -23.08 3.20
N ASP A 59 -15.54 -23.46 1.94
CA ASP A 59 -15.31 -22.57 0.79
C ASP A 59 -16.35 -21.43 0.79
N GLU A 60 -17.63 -21.73 1.02
CA GLU A 60 -18.71 -20.75 1.18
C GLU A 60 -18.47 -19.81 2.37
N PHE A 61 -18.03 -20.35 3.52
CA PHE A 61 -17.69 -19.53 4.67
C PHE A 61 -16.53 -18.57 4.37
N THR A 62 -15.47 -19.07 3.73
CA THR A 62 -14.31 -18.26 3.34
C THR A 62 -14.72 -17.17 2.33
N HIS A 63 -15.51 -17.53 1.33
CA HIS A 63 -16.07 -16.58 0.37
C HIS A 63 -16.95 -15.52 1.04
N GLY A 64 -17.83 -15.93 1.97
CA GLY A 64 -18.66 -15.02 2.75
C GLY A 64 -17.85 -14.06 3.63
N GLN A 65 -16.70 -14.49 4.16
CA GLN A 65 -15.78 -13.61 4.88
C GLN A 65 -15.15 -12.56 3.96
N HIS A 66 -14.69 -12.96 2.76
CA HIS A 66 -14.15 -12.04 1.77
C HIS A 66 -15.20 -11.01 1.34
N LEU A 67 -16.42 -11.44 1.00
CA LEU A 67 -17.51 -10.53 0.62
C LEU A 67 -17.84 -9.51 1.72
N ARG A 68 -17.86 -9.95 2.99
CA ARG A 68 -18.08 -9.03 4.12
C ARG A 68 -16.95 -8.02 4.26
N HIS A 69 -15.71 -8.46 4.12
CA HIS A 69 -14.54 -7.58 4.18
C HIS A 69 -14.57 -6.54 3.05
N ASP A 70 -14.89 -6.96 1.83
CA ASP A 70 -14.97 -6.09 0.66
C ASP A 70 -16.15 -5.12 0.74
N SER A 71 -17.31 -5.59 1.21
CA SER A 71 -18.48 -4.74 1.48
C SER A 71 -18.18 -3.68 2.53
N HIS A 72 -17.47 -4.04 3.61
CA HIS A 72 -17.05 -3.08 4.62
C HIS A 72 -16.06 -2.07 4.07
N ARG A 73 -15.07 -2.50 3.29
CA ARG A 73 -14.11 -1.61 2.63
C ARG A 73 -14.81 -0.64 1.69
N ALA A 74 -15.75 -1.14 0.87
CA ALA A 74 -16.54 -0.31 -0.03
C ALA A 74 -17.39 0.72 0.73
N ALA A 75 -17.97 0.35 1.88
CA ALA A 75 -18.71 1.29 2.73
C ALA A 75 -17.79 2.39 3.28
N ILE A 76 -16.61 2.03 3.79
CA ILE A 76 -15.61 3.01 4.26
C ILE A 76 -15.21 3.93 3.09
N ASP A 77 -14.88 3.37 1.94
CA ASP A 77 -14.45 4.14 0.77
C ASP A 77 -15.55 5.07 0.23
N ALA A 78 -16.82 4.68 0.37
CA ALA A 78 -17.98 5.49 0.02
C ALA A 78 -18.20 6.66 0.99
N GLU A 79 -17.91 6.48 2.27
CA GLU A 79 -18.10 7.53 3.29
C GLU A 79 -16.90 8.45 3.44
N MET A 80 -15.70 8.00 3.07
CA MET A 80 -14.45 8.74 3.23
C MET A 80 -14.42 10.04 2.41
N PRO A 81 -13.81 11.13 2.95
CA PRO A 81 -13.50 12.28 2.12
C PRO A 81 -12.57 11.88 0.97
N ARG A 82 -12.77 12.50 -0.20
CA ARG A 82 -11.99 12.25 -1.41
C ARG A 82 -11.15 13.49 -1.64
N ILE A 83 -9.92 13.42 -1.13
CA ILE A 83 -8.99 14.54 -1.20
C ILE A 83 -8.14 14.39 -2.45
N THR A 84 -8.08 15.46 -3.22
CA THR A 84 -7.16 15.61 -4.36
C THR A 84 -6.16 16.70 -4.00
N VAL A 85 -4.88 16.45 -4.26
CA VAL A 85 -3.81 17.43 -4.09
C VAL A 85 -3.17 17.66 -5.44
N GLU A 86 -3.26 18.88 -5.94
CA GLU A 86 -2.68 19.32 -7.19
C GLU A 86 -1.61 20.38 -6.93
N VAL A 87 -0.52 20.35 -7.69
CA VAL A 87 0.48 21.43 -7.68
C VAL A 87 0.10 22.37 -8.81
N THR A 88 -0.46 23.53 -8.48
CA THR A 88 -1.07 24.43 -9.48
C THR A 88 -0.14 25.54 -9.95
N VAL A 89 0.77 26.02 -9.11
CA VAL A 89 1.71 27.09 -9.46
C VAL A 89 3.05 26.82 -8.81
N GLN A 90 4.09 26.73 -9.64
CA GLN A 90 5.46 26.89 -9.17
C GLN A 90 5.73 28.39 -9.13
N SER A 91 6.13 28.92 -7.98
CA SER A 91 6.46 30.34 -7.92
C SER A 91 7.56 30.64 -8.95
N ASP A 92 7.36 31.70 -9.73
CA ASP A 92 8.37 32.30 -10.61
C ASP A 92 9.49 33.02 -9.81
N THR A 93 9.28 33.13 -8.50
CA THR A 93 10.09 33.93 -7.59
C THR A 93 10.90 33.01 -6.70
N ILE A 94 12.21 33.23 -6.68
CA ILE A 94 13.13 32.59 -5.74
C ILE A 94 13.43 33.61 -4.65
N TRP A 95 13.40 33.16 -3.39
CA TRP A 95 13.68 34.02 -2.25
C TRP A 95 14.98 33.63 -1.58
N ARG A 96 15.69 34.64 -1.09
CA ARG A 96 16.78 34.48 -0.16
C ARG A 96 16.28 34.87 1.24
N PRO A 97 16.01 33.89 2.13
CA PRO A 97 15.61 34.21 3.49
C PRO A 97 16.72 34.98 4.20
N ASP A 98 16.33 35.97 5.01
CA ASP A 98 17.29 36.79 5.74
C ASP A 98 17.91 35.95 6.85
N ARG A 99 19.24 35.83 6.83
CA ARG A 99 19.99 35.05 7.83
C ARG A 99 19.91 35.63 9.24
N THR A 100 19.47 36.88 9.41
CA THR A 100 19.76 37.65 10.63
C THR A 100 18.61 37.80 11.61
N THR A 101 17.38 37.38 11.28
CA THR A 101 16.24 37.61 12.17
C THR A 101 15.66 36.31 12.72
N PRO A 102 15.95 35.92 13.98
CA PRO A 102 15.29 34.79 14.61
C PRO A 102 13.78 35.06 14.71
N SER A 103 13.03 34.36 13.86
CA SER A 103 11.58 34.43 13.70
C SER A 103 10.85 34.23 15.04
N ARG A 104 10.38 35.33 15.63
CA ARG A 104 9.38 35.34 16.72
C ARG A 104 8.13 36.15 16.40
N ALA A 105 8.06 36.78 15.23
CA ALA A 105 6.88 37.51 14.80
C ALA A 105 6.35 36.90 13.50
N ARG A 106 5.06 36.61 13.47
CA ARG A 106 4.24 36.18 12.32
C ARG A 106 4.22 37.18 11.15
N ASP A 107 5.09 38.17 11.16
CA ASP A 107 5.12 39.26 10.20
C ASP A 107 6.15 38.93 9.12
N ARG A 108 5.65 38.83 7.88
CA ARG A 108 6.37 38.79 6.60
C ARG A 108 7.88 39.01 6.76
N GLU A 109 8.62 37.91 6.81
CA GLU A 109 10.04 37.92 6.55
C GLU A 109 10.24 38.62 5.20
N ILE A 110 10.92 39.77 5.18
CA ILE A 110 11.22 40.49 3.94
C ILE A 110 12.33 39.69 3.26
N ALA A 111 11.96 38.57 2.66
CA ALA A 111 12.90 37.76 1.91
C ALA A 111 13.31 38.54 0.65
N GLU A 112 14.61 38.64 0.42
CA GLU A 112 15.13 39.29 -0.79
C GLU A 112 14.77 38.41 -1.99
N THR A 113 14.03 38.97 -2.94
CA THR A 113 13.73 38.28 -4.19
C THR A 113 14.99 38.17 -5.04
N VAL A 114 15.35 36.94 -5.39
CA VAL A 114 16.42 36.63 -6.34
C VAL A 114 15.81 36.54 -7.73
N SER A 115 16.22 37.44 -8.61
CA SER A 115 15.72 37.46 -9.99
C SER A 115 16.28 36.29 -10.81
N VAL A 116 15.52 35.87 -11.82
CA VAL A 116 16.03 34.96 -12.85
C VAL A 116 17.26 35.59 -13.50
N GLY A 117 18.29 34.78 -13.74
CA GLY A 117 19.56 35.24 -14.30
C GLY A 117 20.55 35.79 -13.28
N SER A 118 20.18 35.93 -11.99
CA SER A 118 21.15 36.27 -10.94
C SER A 118 22.30 35.26 -10.90
N GLU A 119 23.53 35.78 -10.86
CA GLU A 119 24.75 34.97 -10.84
C GLU A 119 25.35 34.89 -9.43
N PHE A 120 25.85 33.71 -9.11
CA PHE A 120 26.56 33.38 -7.89
C PHE A 120 27.95 32.84 -8.22
N THR A 121 28.91 33.08 -7.33
CA THR A 121 30.30 32.61 -7.47
C THR A 121 30.66 31.63 -6.37
N VAL A 122 30.94 30.39 -6.73
CA VAL A 122 31.41 29.34 -5.81
C VAL A 122 32.93 29.48 -5.63
N PRO A 123 33.48 29.35 -4.40
CA PRO A 123 32.82 28.93 -3.15
C PRO A 123 32.27 30.08 -2.29
N ARG A 124 32.36 31.34 -2.74
CA ARG A 124 31.95 32.51 -1.95
C ARG A 124 30.48 32.44 -1.52
N ASP A 125 29.60 32.02 -2.43
CA ASP A 125 28.15 32.07 -2.26
C ASP A 125 27.53 30.70 -1.90
N ASP A 126 28.33 29.67 -1.65
CA ASP A 126 27.86 28.27 -1.51
C ASP A 126 26.79 28.09 -0.43
N ALA A 127 26.94 28.81 0.68
CA ALA A 127 26.03 28.69 1.82
C ALA A 127 24.74 29.52 1.66
N VAL A 128 24.60 30.33 0.61
CA VAL A 128 23.44 31.22 0.42
C VAL A 128 22.16 30.36 0.36
N PRO A 129 21.22 30.52 1.31
CA PRO A 129 19.97 29.77 1.25
C PRO A 129 19.11 30.31 0.12
N LEU A 130 18.61 29.41 -0.72
CA LEU A 130 17.62 29.73 -1.75
C LEU A 130 16.35 28.95 -1.44
N ARG A 131 15.23 29.67 -1.44
CA ARG A 131 13.90 29.17 -1.12
C ARG A 131 13.02 29.26 -2.36
N VAL A 132 12.33 28.16 -2.66
CA VAL A 132 11.34 28.09 -3.73
C VAL A 132 10.00 27.69 -3.17
N GLY A 133 8.92 28.26 -3.72
CA GLY A 133 7.54 28.08 -3.25
C GLY A 133 6.66 27.39 -4.28
N PHE A 134 5.76 26.56 -3.78
CA PHE A 134 4.80 25.79 -4.56
C PHE A 134 3.41 26.01 -4.00
N ALA A 135 2.47 26.41 -4.86
CA ALA A 135 1.06 26.46 -4.51
C ALA A 135 0.45 25.07 -4.67
N LEU A 136 -0.11 24.55 -3.58
CA LEU A 136 -0.82 23.29 -3.50
C LEU A 136 -2.31 23.59 -3.45
N THR A 137 -3.07 23.14 -4.45
CA THR A 137 -4.52 23.17 -4.41
C THR A 137 -5.03 21.85 -3.84
N ILE A 138 -5.73 21.93 -2.72
CA ILE A 138 -6.29 20.79 -2.00
C ILE A 138 -7.80 20.87 -2.14
N THR A 139 -8.39 19.87 -2.79
CA THR A 139 -9.84 19.81 -3.06
C THR A 139 -10.46 18.63 -2.33
N ASN A 140 -11.67 18.81 -1.79
CA ASN A 140 -12.45 17.72 -1.21
C ASN A 140 -13.69 17.42 -2.07
N ASP A 141 -13.59 16.44 -2.94
CA ASP A 141 -14.69 15.95 -3.79
C ASP A 141 -15.50 14.83 -3.11
N GLY A 142 -15.23 14.57 -1.83
CA GLY A 142 -15.89 13.52 -1.06
C GLY A 142 -17.22 13.96 -0.44
N PRO A 143 -18.03 13.00 0.04
CA PRO A 143 -19.33 13.30 0.64
C PRO A 143 -19.24 13.87 2.06
N ARG A 144 -18.07 13.87 2.69
CA ARG A 144 -17.88 14.31 4.08
C ARG A 144 -16.85 15.43 4.20
N ARG A 145 -17.00 16.21 5.27
CA ARG A 145 -15.99 17.19 5.69
C ARG A 145 -14.69 16.47 6.07
N ALA A 146 -13.56 16.99 5.61
CA ALA A 146 -12.23 16.51 5.97
C ALA A 146 -11.56 17.49 6.94
N ALA A 147 -10.96 16.98 8.01
CA ALA A 147 -10.01 17.70 8.83
C ALA A 147 -8.64 17.06 8.63
N MET A 148 -7.73 17.80 8.01
CA MET A 148 -6.43 17.33 7.56
C MET A 148 -5.32 18.06 8.30
N THR A 149 -4.19 17.38 8.45
CA THR A 149 -2.94 17.97 8.92
C THR A 149 -1.98 18.05 7.74
N LEU A 150 -1.61 19.28 7.38
CA LEU A 150 -0.63 19.58 6.35
C LEU A 150 0.70 19.92 7.01
N ASN A 151 1.69 19.06 6.79
CA ASN A 151 3.06 19.26 7.24
C ASN A 151 3.88 19.79 6.07
N VAL A 152 4.48 20.96 6.24
CA VAL A 152 5.41 21.61 5.29
C VAL A 152 6.69 21.98 6.04
N GLU A 153 7.71 22.45 5.33
CA GLU A 153 8.99 22.86 5.93
C GLU A 153 8.82 23.90 7.05
N ASP A 154 7.91 24.88 6.88
CA ASP A 154 7.63 25.92 7.88
C ASP A 154 6.80 25.45 9.09
N GLY A 155 6.37 24.18 9.10
CA GLY A 155 5.64 23.59 10.21
C GLY A 155 4.34 22.88 9.81
N SER A 156 3.50 22.65 10.80
CA SER A 156 2.25 21.90 10.65
C SER A 156 1.04 22.82 10.80
N ARG A 157 0.06 22.68 9.91
CA ARG A 157 -1.21 23.42 9.95
C ARG A 157 -2.40 22.50 9.75
N ARG A 158 -3.54 22.91 10.31
CA ARG A 158 -4.80 22.21 10.15
C ARG A 158 -5.60 22.83 9.01
N VAL A 159 -5.98 22.00 8.04
CA VAL A 159 -6.84 22.39 6.91
C VAL A 159 -8.18 21.68 7.07
N VAL A 160 -9.28 22.41 6.97
CA VAL A 160 -10.63 21.84 7.09
C VAL A 160 -11.43 22.21 5.86
N LEU A 161 -11.91 21.22 5.12
CA LEU A 161 -12.68 21.41 3.89
C LEU A 161 -14.01 20.69 3.97
N ALA A 162 -15.11 21.39 3.69
CA ALA A 162 -16.41 20.79 3.43
C ALA A 162 -16.43 20.10 2.04
N PRO A 163 -17.45 19.27 1.75
CA PRO A 163 -17.66 18.74 0.40
C PRO A 163 -17.73 19.83 -0.66
N GLY A 164 -16.95 19.69 -1.73
CA GLY A 164 -16.85 20.64 -2.85
C GLY A 164 -15.96 21.87 -2.60
N GLU A 165 -15.37 22.02 -1.40
CA GLU A 165 -14.45 23.12 -1.11
C GLU A 165 -13.01 22.79 -1.53
N HIS A 166 -12.23 23.84 -1.78
CA HIS A 166 -10.79 23.77 -2.00
C HIS A 166 -10.05 24.81 -1.16
N SER A 167 -8.79 24.53 -0.82
CA SER A 167 -7.84 25.49 -0.24
C SER A 167 -6.57 25.54 -1.07
N VAL A 168 -5.97 26.72 -1.18
CA VAL A 168 -4.66 26.92 -1.80
C VAL A 168 -3.64 27.15 -0.68
N GLU A 169 -2.67 26.27 -0.60
CA GLU A 169 -1.69 26.22 0.48
C GLU A 169 -0.27 26.29 -0.08
N TRP A 170 0.58 27.14 0.48
CA TRP A 170 1.97 27.25 0.03
C TRP A 170 2.89 26.27 0.76
N ALA A 171 3.68 25.50 0.00
CA ALA A 171 4.80 24.71 0.51
C ALA A 171 6.11 25.28 -0.03
N TYR A 172 7.19 25.12 0.73
CA TYR A 172 8.49 25.67 0.36
C TYR A 172 9.58 24.61 0.50
N ARG A 173 10.63 24.76 -0.31
CA ARG A 173 11.91 24.08 -0.10
C ARG A 173 12.99 25.13 0.05
N THR A 174 13.68 25.12 1.18
CA THR A 174 14.87 25.93 1.41
C THR A 174 16.10 25.04 1.48
N GLN A 175 17.12 25.39 0.71
CA GLN A 175 18.42 24.73 0.80
C GLN A 175 19.54 25.65 0.32
N PRO A 176 20.78 25.42 0.77
CA PRO A 176 21.93 26.21 0.32
C PRO A 176 22.17 26.04 -1.18
N LEU A 177 22.79 27.06 -1.79
CA LEU A 177 23.22 27.04 -3.18
C LEU A 177 24.06 25.79 -3.51
N SER A 178 24.94 25.36 -2.60
CA SER A 178 25.76 24.15 -2.74
C SER A 178 24.92 22.88 -3.00
N GLU A 179 23.77 22.74 -2.35
CA GLU A 179 22.87 21.59 -2.54
C GLU A 179 22.14 21.66 -3.88
N TRP A 180 21.69 22.86 -4.29
CA TRP A 180 21.14 23.07 -5.63
C TRP A 180 22.15 22.74 -6.74
N ILE A 181 23.42 23.11 -6.55
CA ILE A 181 24.52 22.77 -7.46
C ILE A 181 24.73 21.25 -7.50
N ALA A 182 24.78 20.58 -6.34
CA ALA A 182 24.95 19.13 -6.29
C ALA A 182 23.85 18.38 -7.05
N ILE A 183 22.60 18.83 -6.95
CA ILE A 183 21.47 18.29 -7.72
C ILE A 183 21.65 18.53 -9.22
N ALA A 184 22.06 19.75 -9.61
CA ALA A 184 22.31 20.08 -11.01
C ALA A 184 23.41 19.18 -11.62
N GLU A 185 24.52 19.01 -10.90
CA GLU A 185 25.65 18.19 -11.33
C GLU A 185 25.31 16.69 -11.39
N ALA A 186 24.51 16.19 -10.44
CA ALA A 186 24.01 14.82 -10.49
C ALA A 186 23.17 14.58 -11.77
N ARG A 187 22.36 15.56 -12.17
CA ARG A 187 21.53 15.48 -13.38
C ARG A 187 22.34 15.61 -14.66
N GLU A 188 23.35 16.47 -14.69
CA GLU A 188 24.31 16.54 -15.80
C GLU A 188 25.01 15.18 -16.03
N GLN A 189 25.19 14.39 -14.95
CA GLN A 189 25.74 13.03 -14.99
C GLN A 189 24.71 11.94 -15.32
N GLY A 190 23.47 12.31 -15.68
CA GLY A 190 22.40 11.37 -15.99
C GLY A 190 21.77 10.68 -14.78
N ARG A 191 22.05 11.16 -13.55
CA ARG A 191 21.35 10.69 -12.35
C ARG A 191 20.06 11.50 -12.16
N PRO A 192 18.98 10.92 -11.62
CA PRO A 192 17.70 11.62 -11.46
C PRO A 192 17.77 12.88 -10.56
N GLY A 193 18.84 13.02 -9.76
CA GLY A 193 18.97 14.06 -8.74
C GLY A 193 18.23 13.66 -7.45
N GLU A 194 18.27 14.53 -6.45
CA GLU A 194 17.54 14.33 -5.19
C GLU A 194 16.08 14.77 -5.34
N GLU A 195 15.15 13.87 -5.02
CA GLU A 195 13.74 14.18 -4.82
C GLU A 195 13.45 14.33 -3.33
N ARG A 196 12.77 15.40 -2.96
CA ARG A 196 12.46 15.70 -1.56
C ARG A 196 10.97 15.92 -1.36
N THR A 197 10.44 15.37 -0.27
CA THR A 197 9.06 15.65 0.15
C THR A 197 8.97 17.07 0.71
N ILE A 198 8.22 17.93 0.03
CA ILE A 198 8.02 19.34 0.44
C ILE A 198 6.71 19.54 1.22
N ALA A 199 5.75 18.61 1.06
CA ALA A 199 4.51 18.62 1.80
C ALA A 199 4.00 17.20 2.04
N THR A 200 3.43 16.97 3.22
CA THR A 200 2.66 15.76 3.54
C THR A 200 1.31 16.17 4.10
N LEU A 201 0.24 15.79 3.40
CA LEU A 201 -1.13 15.96 3.86
C LEU A 201 -1.62 14.63 4.42
N SER A 202 -2.17 14.64 5.63
CA SER A 202 -2.67 13.44 6.31
C SER A 202 -4.04 13.68 6.92
N TYR A 203 -4.89 12.67 6.90
CA TYR A 203 -6.20 12.69 7.54
C TYR A 203 -6.65 11.30 7.94
N SER A 204 -7.49 11.24 8.98
CA SER A 204 -8.01 9.99 9.52
C SER A 204 -9.53 10.05 9.57
N TYR A 205 -10.18 8.98 9.13
CA TYR A 205 -11.61 8.80 9.43
C TYR A 205 -11.79 8.64 10.95
N PRO A 206 -12.73 9.33 11.58
CA PRO A 206 -13.03 9.07 12.99
C PRO A 206 -13.73 7.72 13.16
N GLY A 207 -13.29 6.90 14.12
CA GLY A 207 -13.98 5.67 14.52
C GLY A 207 -13.05 4.52 14.87
N ASP A 208 -13.62 3.39 15.31
CA ASP A 208 -12.88 2.14 15.55
C ASP A 208 -12.61 1.37 14.25
N VAL A 209 -13.34 1.70 13.18
CA VAL A 209 -13.16 1.21 11.83
C VAL A 209 -13.09 2.40 10.91
N GLY A 210 -12.03 2.49 10.11
CA GLY A 210 -11.81 3.66 9.28
C GLY A 210 -10.65 3.47 8.32
N ALA A 211 -10.18 4.59 7.80
CA ALA A 211 -8.99 4.63 6.98
C ALA A 211 -8.21 5.91 7.23
N ASP A 212 -6.89 5.79 7.16
CA ASP A 212 -5.96 6.90 7.13
C ASP A 212 -5.59 7.19 5.68
N GLY A 213 -5.69 8.46 5.29
CA GLY A 213 -5.28 8.95 3.99
C GLY A 213 -4.01 9.77 4.10
N ARG A 214 -3.07 9.55 3.16
CA ARG A 214 -1.83 10.32 3.06
C ARG A 214 -1.57 10.72 1.62
N HIS A 215 -1.25 12.01 1.43
CA HIS A 215 -0.71 12.54 0.18
C HIS A 215 0.68 13.11 0.46
N GLN A 216 1.60 12.88 -0.47
CA GLN A 216 2.93 13.45 -0.42
C GLN A 216 3.16 14.26 -1.69
N VAL A 217 3.77 15.43 -1.56
CA VAL A 217 4.23 16.22 -2.70
C VAL A 217 5.74 16.12 -2.73
N LEU A 218 6.27 15.52 -3.79
CA LEU A 218 7.70 15.44 -4.03
C LEU A 218 8.11 16.54 -4.99
N GLN A 219 9.31 17.05 -4.78
CA GLN A 219 9.92 18.05 -5.63
C GLN A 219 11.30 17.57 -6.07
N GLY A 220 11.54 17.64 -7.38
CA GLY A 220 12.81 17.33 -8.01
C GLY A 220 13.26 18.43 -8.97
N GLY A 221 14.45 18.27 -9.54
CA GLY A 221 15.07 19.28 -10.40
C GLY A 221 15.87 20.32 -9.62
N THR A 222 16.36 21.34 -10.34
CA THR A 222 17.25 22.37 -9.80
C THR A 222 16.79 23.76 -10.24
N ILE A 223 17.27 24.79 -9.54
CA ILE A 223 17.04 26.20 -9.88
C ILE A 223 18.29 26.90 -10.40
N VAL A 224 19.41 26.18 -10.56
CA VAL A 224 20.67 26.76 -11.01
C VAL A 224 21.29 25.98 -12.16
N GLU A 225 21.99 26.70 -13.02
CA GLU A 225 22.81 26.15 -14.10
C GLU A 225 24.23 26.73 -14.08
N ARG A 226 25.14 26.11 -14.81
CA ARG A 226 26.52 26.60 -14.96
C ARG A 226 26.57 27.79 -15.94
N VAL A 227 27.31 28.83 -15.57
CA VAL A 227 27.61 29.95 -16.48
C VAL A 227 28.72 29.54 -17.45
N ARG A 228 28.44 29.59 -18.76
CA ARG A 228 29.42 29.21 -19.78
C ARG A 228 30.68 30.09 -19.70
N GLY A 229 31.85 29.46 -19.61
CA GLY A 229 33.13 30.16 -19.53
C GLY A 229 33.55 30.58 -18.12
N ASN A 230 32.74 30.33 -17.09
CA ASN A 230 33.07 30.60 -15.69
C ASN A 230 32.90 29.32 -14.86
N ALA A 231 34.01 28.65 -14.50
CA ALA A 231 33.97 27.38 -13.78
C ALA A 231 33.25 27.46 -12.41
N GLY A 232 33.39 28.60 -11.72
CA GLY A 232 32.73 28.87 -10.44
C GLY A 232 31.37 29.56 -10.57
N GLY A 233 30.98 29.96 -11.79
CA GLY A 233 29.75 30.70 -12.04
C GLY A 233 28.52 29.80 -12.01
N ARG A 234 27.50 30.21 -11.27
CA ARG A 234 26.19 29.57 -11.24
C ARG A 234 25.12 30.62 -11.46
N ARG A 235 24.10 30.32 -12.25
CA ARG A 235 23.03 31.25 -12.61
C ARG A 235 21.68 30.66 -12.28
N VAL A 236 20.79 31.49 -11.73
CA VAL A 236 19.40 31.12 -11.51
C VAL A 236 18.68 30.97 -12.85
N ILE A 237 18.08 29.80 -13.07
CA ILE A 237 17.31 29.52 -14.29
C ILE A 237 15.89 30.04 -14.19
N GLU A 238 15.26 30.22 -15.34
CA GLU A 238 13.83 30.47 -15.42
C GLU A 238 13.08 29.21 -14.96
N LEU A 239 12.17 29.40 -13.99
CA LEU A 239 11.30 28.33 -13.52
C LEU A 239 10.19 28.16 -14.56
N MET A 240 10.39 27.24 -15.50
CA MET A 240 9.36 26.94 -16.49
C MET A 240 8.09 26.43 -15.81
N ASP A 241 6.95 26.85 -16.35
CA ASP A 241 5.66 26.32 -15.93
C ASP A 241 5.63 24.81 -16.19
N THR A 242 5.08 24.08 -15.22
CA THR A 242 5.10 22.62 -15.06
C THR A 242 4.54 21.82 -16.26
N SER A 243 3.97 22.49 -17.25
CA SER A 243 3.43 21.92 -18.49
C SER A 243 4.47 21.65 -19.58
N SER A 244 5.72 22.13 -19.45
CA SER A 244 6.77 21.92 -20.46
C SER A 244 7.79 20.87 -20.01
N SER A 245 7.90 19.77 -20.77
CA SER A 245 8.69 18.57 -20.48
C SER A 245 10.21 18.76 -20.65
N GLY A 246 10.76 19.90 -20.24
CA GLY A 246 12.18 20.20 -20.28
C GLY A 246 12.94 19.48 -19.16
N SER A 247 13.86 18.58 -19.52
CA SER A 247 14.65 17.71 -18.63
C SER A 247 15.45 18.43 -17.51
N GLY A 248 15.56 19.76 -17.55
CA GLY A 248 16.33 20.56 -16.59
C GLY A 248 15.51 21.37 -15.56
N ALA A 249 14.20 21.52 -15.73
CA ALA A 249 13.41 22.42 -14.90
C ALA A 249 13.10 21.84 -13.52
N LEU A 250 13.04 22.71 -12.51
CA LEU A 250 12.43 22.41 -11.21
C LEU A 250 10.98 21.95 -11.44
N PHE A 251 10.59 20.85 -10.80
CA PHE A 251 9.23 20.30 -10.88
C PHE A 251 8.77 19.81 -9.51
N ALA A 252 7.46 19.87 -9.27
CA ALA A 252 6.84 19.24 -8.12
C ALA A 252 5.59 18.46 -8.55
N ALA A 253 5.37 17.31 -7.94
CA ALA A 253 4.25 16.44 -8.25
C ALA A 253 3.68 15.83 -6.97
N ALA A 254 2.36 15.73 -6.91
CA ALA A 254 1.68 14.93 -5.91
C ALA A 254 1.87 13.44 -6.25
N GLN A 255 2.36 12.67 -5.28
CA GLN A 255 2.48 11.22 -5.37
C GLN A 255 1.10 10.55 -5.34
N PRO A 256 0.99 9.31 -5.83
CA PRO A 256 -0.22 8.51 -5.69
C PRO A 256 -0.70 8.49 -4.24
N PHE A 257 -2.02 8.63 -4.09
CA PHE A 257 -2.67 8.63 -2.79
C PHE A 257 -2.51 7.28 -2.08
N GLU A 258 -2.03 7.30 -0.85
CA GLU A 258 -1.93 6.13 0.01
C GLU A 258 -3.13 6.09 0.99
N ARG A 259 -3.85 4.97 0.98
CA ARG A 259 -4.94 4.70 1.94
C ARG A 259 -4.66 3.42 2.71
N VAL A 260 -4.62 3.53 4.03
CA VAL A 260 -4.50 2.38 4.93
C VAL A 260 -5.82 2.20 5.67
N VAL A 261 -6.56 1.17 5.30
CA VAL A 261 -7.80 0.79 5.99
C VAL A 261 -7.42 0.07 7.28
N TYR A 262 -8.01 0.49 8.39
CA TYR A 262 -7.78 -0.13 9.68
C TYR A 262 -9.10 -0.57 10.31
N ARG A 263 -8.99 -1.67 11.05
CA ARG A 263 -10.01 -2.13 11.98
C ARG A 263 -9.33 -2.20 13.34
N ALA A 264 -9.41 -1.12 14.11
CA ALA A 264 -8.87 -1.12 15.45
C ALA A 264 -9.79 -1.97 16.33
N PHE A 265 -9.33 -3.17 16.72
CA PHE A 265 -9.63 -3.61 18.07
C PHE A 265 -8.87 -2.63 18.96
N ARG A 266 -9.54 -1.57 19.42
CA ARG A 266 -8.98 -0.56 20.30
C ARG A 266 -8.62 -1.24 21.64
N ARG A 267 -7.47 -1.90 21.70
CA ARG A 267 -6.80 -2.25 22.94
C ARG A 267 -5.94 -1.04 23.27
N GLU A 268 -6.40 -0.25 24.22
CA GLU A 268 -5.73 0.95 24.71
C GLU A 268 -4.20 0.77 24.81
N GLY A 269 -3.45 1.68 24.20
CA GLY A 269 -2.10 2.01 24.65
C GLY A 269 -0.89 1.35 23.97
N ARG A 270 -1.03 0.57 22.88
CA ARG A 270 0.14 0.18 22.07
C ARG A 270 -0.01 0.61 20.62
N ARG A 271 0.80 1.59 20.22
CA ARG A 271 1.21 1.77 18.81
C ARG A 271 1.70 0.40 18.34
N LEU A 272 0.96 -0.22 17.43
CA LEU A 272 1.49 -1.35 16.67
C LEU A 272 2.60 -0.74 15.81
N GLU A 273 3.86 -1.01 16.16
CA GLU A 273 4.95 -0.79 15.22
C GLU A 273 4.61 -1.53 13.93
N PRO A 274 4.85 -0.92 12.75
CA PRO A 274 4.65 -1.61 11.49
C PRO A 274 5.42 -2.94 11.53
N PRO A 275 4.85 -4.04 11.01
CA PRO A 275 5.56 -5.32 10.98
C PRO A 275 6.90 -5.08 10.28
N ALA A 276 8.00 -5.37 10.99
CA ALA A 276 9.34 -5.25 10.46
C ALA A 276 9.37 -5.93 9.09
N THR A 277 9.61 -5.15 8.04
CA THR A 277 9.76 -5.66 6.69
C THR A 277 10.88 -6.67 6.76
N ARG A 278 10.53 -7.96 6.60
CA ARG A 278 11.51 -9.03 6.52
C ARG A 278 12.26 -8.78 5.21
N GLN A 279 13.45 -8.20 5.32
CA GLN A 279 14.42 -8.22 4.23
C GLN A 279 14.83 -9.68 4.07
N ASP A 280 14.16 -10.37 3.16
CA ASP A 280 14.69 -11.60 2.60
C ASP A 280 15.89 -11.18 1.74
N ASN A 281 17.08 -11.29 2.32
CA ASN A 281 18.33 -11.21 1.58
C ASN A 281 18.48 -12.54 0.83
N ASP A 282 18.25 -12.50 -0.48
CA ASP A 282 18.83 -13.46 -1.43
C ASP A 282 20.28 -13.05 -1.77
#